data_AF-A0A078AUB2-F1
#
_entry.id   AF-A0A078AUB2-F1
#
_cell.length_a   1.000
_cell.length_b   1.000
_cell.length_c   1.000
_cell.angle_alpha   90.00
_cell.angle_beta   90.00
_cell.angle_gamma   90.00
#
_symmetry.space_group_name_H-M   'P 1'
#
loop_
_entity.id
_entity.type
_entity.pdbx_description
1 polymer ?
#
loop_
_entity_poly.entity_id
_entity_poly.type
_entity_poly.pdbx_seq_one_letter_code
_entity_poly.pdbx_strand_id
1 'polypeptide(L)'
;MIINQILFTTQENKGEQQVVLRLKQFLNLQNSATTKIITQQETLCLQSTKFKNGMSIEGGAIYIAGDSNANIQSSIFQNNKARSKGDNYAGDLGDDIYLTSSLNLITLKQVQITNLKAKNSIYIEQAKIYSQELVIKDANQNENSYRGAGIYCYYCRGLEIRDSSFINLRSVYGGAIYILEQDLGKETSNKNNKKFQIINSTFTNCTGEQGGALMLDNAQSVFIQNSKFIGNTAKVIPEYQIHAADLASGGAIYYSCNAEILNCILIFDGVNIFKHNNAYIKGGAIYWTILEPIFDSNNLNFIDNSAFQYGDNLACFPQKLGSLSVNQYLAHILKLGLIENTNQRLLQYTTAEKIQYFQSIQSQKSGGAIPIIYMALIDQYGQIVGSDSNSKVRISIQANNLDEKAIMYPAILQGNSDFQASSGIAIIQDVIVTGTPGNIHLRECIEGEQFTSAGKCIECQDNTYSLIKMIEPSSCEICPTEKAICIGGANIGPLPGYWRKSNTTKRIEKCLFEPACLGMIPPNQNPMGDCLQGYRGILCTDCSKGYSRDNDYQSSAYDIFIQFFMV
;
A
#
# COMPACT_ATOMS: atom_id res chain seq x y z
N MET A 1 -0.29 61.21 24.03
CA MET A 1 0.82 62.05 23.52
C MET A 1 1.05 61.62 22.08
N ILE A 2 0.60 62.43 21.11
CA ILE A 2 0.76 62.15 19.69
C ILE A 2 2.17 62.59 19.31
N ILE A 3 3.09 61.65 19.11
CA ILE A 3 4.41 61.97 18.57
C ILE A 3 4.31 61.79 17.05
N ASN A 4 4.19 62.90 16.33
CA ASN A 4 3.94 62.92 14.88
C ASN A 4 5.18 62.64 14.01
N GLN A 5 6.37 62.57 14.61
CA GLN A 5 7.63 62.25 13.93
C GLN A 5 8.66 61.82 14.97
N ILE A 6 9.17 60.60 14.86
CA ILE A 6 10.46 60.22 15.45
C ILE A 6 11.37 59.90 14.28
N LEU A 7 12.24 60.84 13.92
CA LEU A 7 13.30 60.61 12.95
C LEU A 7 14.44 59.90 13.70
N PHE A 8 14.66 58.61 13.43
CA PHE A 8 15.85 57.91 13.90
C PHE A 8 16.95 58.06 12.84
N THR A 9 17.79 59.09 12.96
CA THR A 9 19.06 59.20 12.21
C THR A 9 20.18 58.67 13.08
N THR A 10 20.76 57.51 12.75
CA THR A 10 21.98 57.01 13.40
C THR A 10 23.18 57.21 12.49
N GLN A 11 24.16 57.99 12.97
CA GLN A 11 25.51 58.00 12.42
C GLN A 11 26.19 56.65 12.68
N GLU A 12 27.03 56.22 11.74
CA GLU A 12 27.85 55.02 11.80
C GLU A 12 28.64 54.94 13.12
N ASN A 13 28.21 54.08 14.05
CA ASN A 13 29.06 53.60 15.11
C ASN A 13 28.74 52.14 15.41
N LYS A 14 29.81 51.34 15.49
CA LYS A 14 29.81 49.89 15.69
C LYS A 14 29.22 49.54 17.06
N GLY A 15 27.92 49.30 17.12
CA GLY A 15 27.22 48.75 18.28
C GLY A 15 25.73 48.60 17.98
N GLU A 16 25.21 47.38 18.01
CA GLU A 16 23.78 47.08 17.81
C GLU A 16 22.93 47.83 18.85
N GLN A 17 22.14 48.81 18.42
CA GLN A 17 21.17 49.47 19.31
C GLN A 17 19.81 48.76 19.21
N GLN A 18 19.43 48.07 20.29
CA GLN A 18 18.07 47.55 20.49
C GLN A 18 17.23 48.65 21.13
N VAL A 19 16.09 48.99 20.54
CA VAL A 19 15.14 49.96 21.12
C VAL A 19 13.92 49.19 21.61
N VAL A 20 13.86 48.91 22.90
CA VAL A 20 12.65 48.41 23.57
C VAL A 20 11.71 49.61 23.76
N LEU A 21 10.76 49.79 22.85
CA LEU A 21 9.84 50.93 22.87
C LEU A 21 8.57 50.58 23.67
N ARG A 22 8.50 51.03 24.93
CA ARG A 22 7.29 50.98 25.78
C ARG A 22 6.31 52.12 25.45
N LEU A 23 5.80 52.18 24.22
CA LEU A 23 4.87 53.25 23.80
C LEU A 23 3.61 52.67 23.15
N LYS A 24 2.45 53.16 23.60
CA LYS A 24 1.11 52.62 23.32
C LYS A 24 0.55 52.93 21.92
N GLN A 25 1.16 53.81 21.13
CA GLN A 25 0.66 54.17 19.79
C GLN A 25 1.74 54.89 18.97
N PHE A 26 1.95 54.46 17.72
CA PHE A 26 2.79 55.16 16.75
C PHE A 26 2.00 55.53 15.49
N LEU A 27 2.06 56.80 15.09
CA LEU A 27 1.56 57.31 13.82
C LEU A 27 2.73 57.84 12.99
N ASN A 28 2.75 57.51 11.70
CA ASN A 28 3.66 58.11 10.69
C ASN A 28 5.17 57.95 10.97
N LEU A 29 5.60 56.80 11.49
CA LEU A 29 7.03 56.50 11.60
C LEU A 29 7.62 56.23 10.19
N GLN A 30 8.77 56.86 9.91
CA GLN A 30 9.65 56.48 8.80
C GLN A 30 10.95 55.97 9.40
N ASN A 31 11.21 54.67 9.25
CA ASN A 31 12.46 54.08 9.71
C ASN A 31 13.31 53.62 8.53
N SER A 32 14.52 54.18 8.43
CA SER A 32 15.51 53.89 7.39
C SER A 32 16.78 53.22 7.93
N ALA A 33 16.82 52.83 9.21
CA ALA A 33 17.97 52.22 9.88
C ALA A 33 17.57 51.01 10.74
N THR A 34 18.57 50.24 11.21
CA THR A 34 18.44 49.01 12.03
C THR A 34 17.64 49.25 13.32
N THR A 35 16.31 49.17 13.28
CA THR A 35 15.48 49.21 14.48
C THR A 35 14.52 48.03 14.47
N LYS A 36 14.80 47.05 15.33
CA LYS A 36 13.87 45.95 15.66
C LYS A 36 12.85 46.51 16.65
N ILE A 37 11.57 46.51 16.31
CA ILE A 37 10.51 46.71 17.31
C ILE A 37 10.27 45.37 18.00
N ILE A 38 10.53 45.30 19.31
CA ILE A 38 10.25 44.13 20.15
C ILE A 38 9.06 44.44 21.03
N THR A 39 8.05 43.56 21.02
CA THR A 39 6.92 43.64 21.95
C THR A 39 6.79 42.34 22.72
N GLN A 40 6.64 42.45 24.04
CA GLN A 40 6.38 41.33 24.95
C GLN A 40 5.32 41.74 25.96
N GLN A 41 4.18 41.04 25.99
CA GLN A 41 3.06 41.29 26.90
C GLN A 41 2.45 42.71 26.81
N GLU A 42 2.57 43.37 25.66
CA GLU A 42 2.05 44.72 25.42
C GLU A 42 1.12 44.78 24.20
N THR A 43 0.36 45.87 24.07
CA THR A 43 -0.44 46.15 22.87
C THR A 43 0.32 47.13 21.97
N LEU A 44 0.70 46.67 20.78
CA LEU A 44 1.31 47.46 19.73
C LEU A 44 0.25 47.96 18.75
N CYS A 45 0.22 49.27 18.51
CA CYS A 45 -0.61 49.87 17.47
C CYS A 45 0.27 50.69 16.53
N LEU A 46 0.38 50.24 15.28
CA LEU A 46 1.11 50.89 14.21
C LEU A 46 0.14 51.30 13.12
N GLN A 47 0.10 52.59 12.81
CA GLN A 47 -0.74 53.11 11.73
C GLN A 47 0.08 53.97 10.78
N SER A 48 -0.14 53.78 9.48
CA SER A 48 0.48 54.59 8.42
C SER A 48 2.00 54.65 8.52
N THR A 49 2.64 53.53 8.90
CA THR A 49 4.07 53.46 9.15
C THR A 49 4.81 52.85 7.97
N LYS A 50 6.04 53.31 7.71
CA LYS A 50 6.91 52.76 6.68
C LYS A 50 8.22 52.23 7.27
N PHE A 51 8.44 50.94 7.10
CA PHE A 51 9.67 50.23 7.44
C PHE A 51 10.47 49.97 6.18
N LYS A 52 11.67 50.54 6.07
CA LYS A 52 12.52 50.39 4.89
C LYS A 52 13.94 49.99 5.28
N ASN A 53 14.47 48.96 4.64
CA ASN A 53 15.83 48.46 4.85
C ASN A 53 16.13 48.12 6.33
N GLY A 54 15.11 47.75 7.09
CA GLY A 54 15.27 47.27 8.46
C GLY A 54 16.13 46.01 8.46
N MET A 55 17.03 45.89 9.43
CA MET A 55 17.92 44.74 9.52
C MET A 55 18.06 44.30 10.97
N SER A 56 17.76 43.03 11.22
CA SER A 56 17.80 42.42 12.55
C SER A 56 18.22 40.96 12.48
N ILE A 57 18.33 40.25 13.60
CA ILE A 57 18.57 38.79 13.62
C ILE A 57 17.30 38.03 13.23
N GLU A 58 16.15 38.48 13.73
CA GLU A 58 14.82 37.92 13.50
C GLU A 58 13.86 39.10 13.31
N GLY A 59 12.98 39.04 12.30
CA GLY A 59 12.04 40.11 12.04
C GLY A 59 12.76 41.40 11.66
N GLY A 60 13.18 41.52 10.40
CA GLY A 60 14.01 42.64 9.94
C GLY A 60 13.40 44.01 10.23
N ALA A 61 12.06 44.12 10.30
CA ALA A 61 11.38 45.29 10.83
C ALA A 61 10.76 45.05 12.22
N ILE A 62 9.98 43.97 12.38
CA ILE A 62 9.16 43.76 13.58
C ILE A 62 9.35 42.35 14.13
N TYR A 63 9.48 42.27 15.45
CA TYR A 63 9.48 41.04 16.22
C TYR A 63 8.44 41.11 17.34
N ILE A 64 7.45 40.23 17.30
CA ILE A 64 6.38 40.17 18.28
C ILE A 64 6.45 38.82 18.98
N ALA A 65 6.54 38.85 20.31
CA ALA A 65 6.60 37.64 21.14
C ALA A 65 5.74 37.75 22.41
N GLY A 66 5.51 36.60 23.06
CA GLY A 66 4.73 36.49 24.29
C GLY A 66 3.28 36.93 24.09
N ASP A 67 2.57 37.28 25.18
CA ASP A 67 1.14 37.64 25.15
C ASP A 67 0.84 39.02 24.55
N SER A 68 1.59 39.43 23.53
CA SER A 68 1.45 40.72 22.87
C SER A 68 0.25 40.74 21.91
N ASN A 69 -0.53 41.82 21.94
CA ASN A 69 -1.46 42.17 20.89
C ASN A 69 -0.76 43.11 19.90
N ALA A 70 -0.95 42.93 18.60
CA ALA A 70 -0.42 43.86 17.62
C ALA A 70 -1.46 44.18 16.54
N ASN A 71 -1.67 45.45 16.27
CA ASN A 71 -2.55 45.95 15.22
C ASN A 71 -1.75 46.87 14.30
N ILE A 72 -1.51 46.42 13.08
CA ILE A 72 -0.71 47.12 12.07
C ILE A 72 -1.63 47.48 10.90
N GLN A 73 -1.77 48.77 10.64
CA GLN A 73 -2.74 49.30 9.69
C GLN A 73 -2.09 50.24 8.68
N SER A 74 -2.48 50.11 7.41
CA SER A 74 -2.10 51.01 6.31
C SER A 74 -0.59 51.24 6.22
N SER A 75 0.21 50.19 6.49
CA SER A 75 1.66 50.29 6.66
C SER A 75 2.43 49.56 5.55
N ILE A 76 3.68 49.97 5.34
CA ILE A 76 4.52 49.52 4.21
C ILE A 76 5.84 48.94 4.74
N PHE A 77 6.20 47.75 4.26
CA PHE A 77 7.47 47.07 4.54
C PHE A 77 8.24 46.91 3.22
N GLN A 78 9.47 47.43 3.18
CA GLN A 78 10.29 47.45 1.96
C GLN A 78 11.72 47.01 2.25
N ASN A 79 12.14 45.91 1.62
CA ASN A 79 13.50 45.39 1.63
C ASN A 79 14.10 45.22 3.03
N ASN A 80 13.31 44.77 4.00
CA ASN A 80 13.83 44.44 5.32
C ASN A 80 14.57 43.08 5.27
N LYS A 81 15.43 42.80 6.24
CA LYS A 81 16.25 41.58 6.23
C LYS A 81 16.53 41.05 7.63
N ALA A 82 16.28 39.77 7.84
CA ALA A 82 16.78 39.01 8.98
C ALA A 82 18.19 38.46 8.67
N ARG A 83 19.14 38.66 9.58
CA ARG A 83 20.50 38.11 9.54
C ARG A 83 20.54 36.84 10.37
N SER A 84 20.88 35.72 9.75
CA SER A 84 21.29 34.54 10.50
C SER A 84 22.69 34.77 11.08
N LYS A 85 22.87 34.51 12.39
CA LYS A 85 24.21 34.44 13.00
C LYS A 85 24.83 33.08 12.68
N GLY A 86 25.89 33.09 11.88
CA GLY A 86 26.70 31.90 11.58
C GLY A 86 26.17 31.09 10.39
N ASP A 87 27.01 30.94 9.37
CA ASP A 87 26.82 29.93 8.34
C ASP A 87 26.77 28.55 9.01
N ASN A 88 25.60 27.91 9.00
CA ASN A 88 25.42 26.47 8.69
C ASN A 88 23.97 25.97 8.88
N TYR A 89 23.06 26.71 9.52
CA TYR A 89 21.61 26.45 9.47
C TYR A 89 20.83 27.78 9.58
N ALA A 90 20.73 28.50 8.47
CA ALA A 90 20.08 29.79 8.44
C ALA A 90 18.55 29.64 8.47
N GLY A 91 17.93 29.78 9.65
CA GLY A 91 16.48 29.72 9.81
C GLY A 91 15.73 30.71 8.91
N ASP A 92 14.52 30.32 8.50
CA ASP A 92 13.56 31.16 7.77
C ASP A 92 12.90 32.16 8.74
N LEU A 93 13.69 33.11 9.26
CA LEU A 93 13.34 33.96 10.42
C LEU A 93 12.58 35.26 10.07
N GLY A 94 11.78 35.27 9.00
CA GLY A 94 10.85 36.35 8.68
C GLY A 94 11.55 37.68 8.44
N ASP A 95 11.91 37.97 7.20
CA ASP A 95 12.68 39.16 6.84
C ASP A 95 11.98 40.48 7.14
N ASP A 96 10.64 40.50 7.14
CA ASP A 96 9.86 41.68 7.48
C ASP A 96 9.27 41.57 8.90
N ILE A 97 8.53 40.50 9.17
CA ILE A 97 7.81 40.31 10.44
C ILE A 97 8.09 38.91 11.00
N TYR A 98 8.47 38.85 12.27
CA TYR A 98 8.62 37.61 13.03
C TYR A 98 7.63 37.57 14.20
N LEU A 99 6.77 36.55 14.22
CA LEU A 99 5.76 36.35 15.24
C LEU A 99 6.02 35.00 15.94
N THR A 100 6.19 35.00 17.26
CA THR A 100 6.33 33.74 18.01
C THR A 100 5.55 33.76 19.32
N SER A 101 5.02 32.61 19.74
CA SER A 101 4.56 32.37 21.12
C SER A 101 3.54 33.41 21.63
N SER A 102 2.65 33.89 20.75
CA SER A 102 1.59 34.82 21.13
C SER A 102 0.25 34.12 21.25
N LEU A 103 -0.36 34.25 22.44
CA LEU A 103 -1.74 33.81 22.70
C LEU A 103 -2.77 34.69 21.99
N ASN A 104 -2.37 35.91 21.64
CA ASN A 104 -3.24 37.00 21.25
C ASN A 104 -3.30 37.15 19.72
N LEU A 105 -4.39 37.76 19.23
CA LEU A 105 -4.61 37.95 17.80
C LEU A 105 -3.76 39.10 17.26
N ILE A 106 -2.94 38.82 16.25
CA ILE A 106 -2.16 39.82 15.55
C ILE A 106 -2.90 40.21 14.26
N THR A 107 -3.15 41.51 14.08
CA THR A 107 -3.97 42.06 13.00
C THR A 107 -3.12 42.86 12.02
N LEU A 108 -3.18 42.50 10.74
CA LEU A 108 -2.61 43.25 9.62
C LEU A 108 -3.76 43.74 8.72
N LYS A 109 -3.93 45.05 8.58
CA LYS A 109 -4.95 45.63 7.68
C LYS A 109 -4.32 46.58 6.69
N GLN A 110 -4.58 46.40 5.39
CA GLN A 110 -4.04 47.26 4.33
C GLN A 110 -2.52 47.38 4.40
N VAL A 111 -1.84 46.25 4.63
CA VAL A 111 -0.38 46.20 4.74
C VAL A 111 0.22 45.81 3.39
N GLN A 112 1.29 46.48 3.00
CA GLN A 112 2.03 46.17 1.77
C GLN A 112 3.47 45.76 2.09
N ILE A 113 3.90 44.63 1.55
CA ILE A 113 5.25 44.10 1.72
C ILE A 113 5.88 43.88 0.34
N THR A 114 7.10 44.36 0.15
CA THR A 114 7.87 44.17 -1.09
C THR A 114 9.34 43.95 -0.76
N ASN A 115 9.86 42.78 -1.14
CA ASN A 115 11.21 42.37 -0.74
C ASN A 115 11.81 41.32 -1.68
N LEU A 116 12.53 41.78 -2.71
CA LEU A 116 13.08 40.93 -3.79
C LEU A 116 13.91 39.76 -3.30
N LYS A 117 14.68 39.99 -2.23
CA LYS A 117 15.63 39.02 -1.68
C LYS A 117 15.13 38.45 -0.35
N ALA A 118 13.83 38.47 -0.07
CA ALA A 118 13.32 37.82 1.12
C ALA A 118 13.50 36.30 1.04
N LYS A 119 13.93 35.67 2.12
CA LYS A 119 13.78 34.22 2.32
C LYS A 119 12.32 33.89 2.60
N ASN A 120 11.72 34.63 3.51
CA ASN A 120 10.29 34.64 3.83
C ASN A 120 9.94 36.00 4.41
N SER A 121 8.82 36.61 4.04
CA SER A 121 8.45 37.94 4.55
C SER A 121 7.91 37.86 5.98
N ILE A 122 6.94 36.97 6.23
CA ILE A 122 6.31 36.81 7.55
C ILE A 122 6.58 35.40 8.06
N TYR A 123 7.23 35.31 9.23
CA TYR A 123 7.35 34.06 9.98
C TYR A 123 6.37 34.06 11.15
N ILE A 124 5.68 32.93 11.33
CA ILE A 124 4.69 32.76 12.39
C ILE A 124 4.94 31.42 13.07
N GLU A 125 5.15 31.46 14.39
CA GLU A 125 5.30 30.27 15.21
C GLU A 125 4.38 30.33 16.43
N GLN A 126 3.54 29.31 16.63
CA GLN A 126 2.66 29.21 17.80
C GLN A 126 1.81 30.48 18.09
N ALA A 127 1.50 31.27 17.05
CA ALA A 127 0.73 32.50 17.14
C ALA A 127 -0.50 32.47 16.20
N LYS A 128 -1.40 33.44 16.35
CA LYS A 128 -2.57 33.62 15.48
C LYS A 128 -2.52 34.96 14.76
N ILE A 129 -2.74 34.96 13.45
CA ILE A 129 -2.78 36.17 12.64
C ILE A 129 -4.12 36.31 11.90
N TYR A 130 -4.60 37.54 11.82
CA TYR A 130 -5.68 37.97 10.93
C TYR A 130 -5.12 39.03 9.98
N SER A 131 -5.33 38.83 8.69
CA SER A 131 -4.91 39.75 7.65
C SER A 131 -6.05 40.09 6.71
N GLN A 132 -6.19 41.38 6.38
CA GLN A 132 -7.19 41.88 5.46
C GLN A 132 -6.54 42.92 4.55
N GLU A 133 -6.76 42.81 3.24
CA GLU A 133 -6.12 43.68 2.24
C GLU A 133 -4.58 43.66 2.36
N LEU A 134 -4.00 42.49 2.67
CA LEU A 134 -2.56 42.27 2.70
C LEU A 134 -2.05 42.07 1.27
N VAL A 135 -1.00 42.80 0.90
CA VAL A 135 -0.31 42.62 -0.38
C VAL A 135 1.14 42.24 -0.10
N ILE A 136 1.53 41.03 -0.50
CA ILE A 136 2.94 40.62 -0.51
C ILE A 136 3.35 40.37 -1.95
N LYS A 137 4.41 41.05 -2.40
CA LYS A 137 4.88 40.92 -3.77
C LYS A 137 6.38 40.92 -3.92
N ASP A 138 6.82 40.31 -5.01
CA ASP A 138 8.19 40.36 -5.51
C ASP A 138 9.19 39.85 -4.47
N ALA A 139 9.02 38.61 -4.01
CA ALA A 139 9.98 37.89 -3.15
C ALA A 139 10.45 36.64 -3.89
N ASN A 140 11.25 36.85 -4.94
CA ASN A 140 11.55 35.81 -5.92
C ASN A 140 13.02 35.69 -6.33
N GLN A 141 13.91 36.53 -5.78
CA GLN A 141 15.35 36.55 -6.12
C GLN A 141 16.24 35.91 -5.06
N ASN A 142 15.66 35.26 -4.03
CA ASN A 142 16.43 34.60 -2.99
C ASN A 142 16.62 33.09 -3.29
N GLU A 143 17.88 32.68 -3.44
CA GLU A 143 18.33 31.31 -3.67
C GLU A 143 18.34 30.44 -2.40
N ASN A 144 17.81 30.94 -1.29
CA ASN A 144 17.69 30.23 -0.01
C ASN A 144 16.30 30.41 0.62
N SER A 145 15.27 30.68 -0.18
CA SER A 145 13.87 30.62 0.27
C SER A 145 13.38 29.18 0.23
N TYR A 146 13.34 28.53 1.39
CA TYR A 146 12.88 27.14 1.48
C TYR A 146 11.39 27.04 1.80
N ARG A 147 10.85 27.99 2.57
CA ARG A 147 9.52 27.87 3.17
C ARG A 147 8.72 29.15 3.01
N GLY A 148 7.68 29.14 2.15
CA GLY A 148 6.68 30.19 2.07
C GLY A 148 7.27 31.60 1.94
N ALA A 149 7.67 32.01 0.74
CA ALA A 149 8.35 33.31 0.56
C ALA A 149 7.52 34.52 1.04
N GLY A 150 6.18 34.41 1.02
CA GLY A 150 5.31 35.37 1.66
C GLY A 150 5.10 35.09 3.14
N ILE A 151 4.50 33.94 3.46
CA ILE A 151 4.16 33.55 4.84
C ILE A 151 4.64 32.13 5.10
N TYR A 152 5.46 31.98 6.13
CA TYR A 152 5.76 30.68 6.71
C TYR A 152 5.05 30.55 8.06
N CYS A 153 4.11 29.62 8.12
CA CYS A 153 3.31 29.31 9.28
C CYS A 153 3.75 27.96 9.88
N TYR A 154 4.55 28.04 10.94
CA TYR A 154 5.13 26.91 11.64
C TYR A 154 4.35 26.65 12.94
N TYR A 155 3.52 25.61 12.95
CA TYR A 155 2.70 25.25 14.12
C TYR A 155 1.84 26.43 14.63
N CYS A 156 1.30 27.23 13.72
CA CYS A 156 0.48 28.36 14.11
C CYS A 156 -0.80 27.91 14.81
N ARG A 157 -1.32 28.77 15.67
CA ARG A 157 -2.63 28.58 16.31
C ARG A 157 -3.78 28.91 15.34
N GLY A 158 -3.53 29.74 14.34
CA GLY A 158 -4.46 30.02 13.26
C GLY A 158 -3.96 31.10 12.29
N LEU A 159 -4.51 31.10 11.09
CA LEU A 159 -4.18 32.04 10.01
C LEU A 159 -5.46 32.41 9.29
N GLU A 160 -5.81 33.68 9.27
CA GLU A 160 -6.95 34.18 8.49
C GLU A 160 -6.48 35.25 7.51
N ILE A 161 -6.76 35.03 6.23
CA ILE A 161 -6.38 35.90 5.12
C ILE A 161 -7.64 36.26 4.35
N ARG A 162 -7.91 37.56 4.24
CA ARG A 162 -9.08 38.09 3.53
C ARG A 162 -8.67 39.14 2.51
N ASP A 163 -9.32 39.13 1.35
CA ASP A 163 -9.24 40.19 0.34
C ASP A 163 -7.78 40.58 0.00
N SER A 164 -6.89 39.59 -0.03
CA SER A 164 -5.42 39.78 -0.05
C SER A 164 -4.80 39.28 -1.36
N SER A 165 -3.60 39.75 -1.66
CA SER A 165 -2.90 39.45 -2.91
C SER A 165 -1.45 39.03 -2.69
N PHE A 166 -1.08 37.89 -3.27
CA PHE A 166 0.26 37.31 -3.25
C PHE A 166 0.76 37.22 -4.68
N ILE A 167 1.84 37.94 -5.00
CA ILE A 167 2.26 38.16 -6.40
C ILE A 167 3.75 37.89 -6.55
N ASN A 168 4.12 37.05 -7.52
CA ASN A 168 5.52 36.86 -7.91
C ASN A 168 6.42 36.49 -6.72
N LEU A 169 6.07 35.37 -6.07
CA LEU A 169 6.75 34.83 -4.89
C LEU A 169 7.38 33.46 -5.24
N ARG A 170 8.59 33.17 -4.74
CA ARG A 170 9.31 31.93 -5.07
C ARG A 170 9.91 31.29 -3.83
N SER A 171 9.60 30.02 -3.58
CA SER A 171 10.14 29.22 -2.46
C SER A 171 10.16 27.72 -2.81
N VAL A 172 10.92 26.88 -2.11
CA VAL A 172 10.87 25.41 -2.31
C VAL A 172 9.48 24.85 -1.98
N TYR A 173 9.02 25.10 -0.75
CA TYR A 173 7.73 24.66 -0.25
C TYR A 173 6.77 25.84 -0.20
N GLY A 174 5.73 25.82 -1.05
CA GLY A 174 4.70 26.86 -1.10
C GLY A 174 5.28 28.17 -1.61
N GLY A 175 5.14 28.47 -2.90
CA GLY A 175 5.75 29.68 -3.46
C GLY A 175 5.32 30.96 -2.73
N ALA A 176 4.08 31.02 -2.26
CA ALA A 176 3.56 32.12 -1.43
C ALA A 176 3.48 31.77 0.05
N ILE A 177 2.77 30.68 0.39
CA ILE A 177 2.46 30.33 1.77
C ILE A 177 2.82 28.87 2.02
N TYR A 178 3.50 28.62 3.14
CA TYR A 178 3.70 27.29 3.66
C TYR A 178 3.10 27.18 5.06
N ILE A 179 2.14 26.27 5.23
CA ILE A 179 1.56 25.89 6.52
C ILE A 179 2.09 24.50 6.88
N LEU A 180 2.70 24.39 8.05
CA LEU A 180 3.17 23.13 8.63
C LEU A 180 2.57 22.94 10.02
N GLU A 181 1.91 21.80 10.23
CA GLU A 181 1.37 21.42 11.54
C GLU A 181 1.91 20.08 12.06
N GLN A 182 2.14 20.03 13.38
CA GLN A 182 2.42 18.80 14.11
C GLN A 182 1.14 18.25 14.73
N ASP A 183 1.02 16.93 14.78
CA ASP A 183 -0.18 16.27 15.30
C ASP A 183 -0.44 16.57 16.78
N LEU A 184 0.62 16.82 17.58
CA LEU A 184 0.50 17.21 18.98
C LEU A 184 -0.22 18.56 19.18
N GLY A 185 -0.17 19.44 18.18
CA GLY A 185 -0.80 20.76 18.21
C GLY A 185 -2.24 20.78 17.67
N LYS A 186 -2.77 19.62 17.25
CA LYS A 186 -4.11 19.52 16.66
C LYS A 186 -5.16 19.27 17.73
N GLU A 187 -6.31 19.90 17.58
CA GLU A 187 -7.47 19.63 18.43
C GLU A 187 -8.09 18.27 18.06
N THR A 188 -8.47 17.48 19.07
CA THR A 188 -9.03 16.13 18.88
C THR A 188 -10.54 16.13 18.59
N SER A 189 -11.26 17.21 18.93
CA SER A 189 -12.73 17.18 19.04
C SER A 189 -13.49 18.02 18.01
N ASN A 190 -12.84 18.83 17.18
CA ASN A 190 -13.56 19.81 16.37
C ASN A 190 -13.06 19.96 14.92
N LYS A 191 -13.48 19.04 14.04
CA LYS A 191 -13.22 19.09 12.58
C LYS A 191 -13.81 20.33 11.90
N ASN A 192 -14.75 21.03 12.54
CA ASN A 192 -15.36 22.27 12.04
C ASN A 192 -14.58 23.53 12.41
N ASN A 193 -13.51 23.44 13.19
CA ASN A 193 -12.69 24.59 13.53
C ASN A 193 -11.91 25.01 12.27
N LYS A 194 -12.33 26.09 11.60
CA LYS A 194 -11.64 26.66 10.43
C LYS A 194 -10.35 27.36 10.87
N LYS A 195 -9.35 26.57 11.28
CA LYS A 195 -8.09 27.05 11.88
C LYS A 195 -7.32 27.94 10.90
N PHE A 196 -7.30 27.55 9.64
CA PHE A 196 -6.71 28.31 8.55
C PHE A 196 -7.77 28.69 7.52
N GLN A 197 -7.85 29.98 7.19
CA GLN A 197 -8.86 30.54 6.31
C GLN A 197 -8.22 31.45 5.27
N ILE A 198 -8.56 31.23 4.00
CA ILE A 198 -8.15 32.06 2.87
C ILE A 198 -9.41 32.43 2.09
N ILE A 199 -9.81 33.70 2.14
CA ILE A 199 -11.09 34.17 1.63
C ILE A 199 -10.86 35.33 0.66
N ASN A 200 -11.55 35.32 -0.48
CA ASN A 200 -11.52 36.38 -1.49
C ASN A 200 -10.09 36.81 -1.90
N SER A 201 -9.14 35.89 -1.90
CA SER A 201 -7.72 36.22 -2.06
C SER A 201 -7.18 35.73 -3.41
N THR A 202 -6.11 36.37 -3.89
CA THR A 202 -5.52 36.08 -5.20
C THR A 202 -4.05 35.72 -5.08
N PHE A 203 -3.64 34.64 -5.73
CA PHE A 203 -2.26 34.15 -5.82
C PHE A 203 -1.85 34.13 -7.29
N THR A 204 -0.87 34.96 -7.66
CA THR A 204 -0.48 35.17 -9.05
C THR A 204 1.01 34.99 -9.27
N ASN A 205 1.38 34.18 -10.27
CA ASN A 205 2.77 33.94 -10.67
C ASN A 205 3.68 33.49 -9.51
N CYS A 206 3.15 32.74 -8.56
CA CYS A 206 3.94 32.13 -7.51
C CYS A 206 4.61 30.85 -8.04
N THR A 207 5.83 30.57 -7.59
CA THR A 207 6.61 29.40 -8.02
C THR A 207 7.10 28.62 -6.81
N GLY A 208 6.96 27.30 -6.85
CA GLY A 208 7.66 26.43 -5.91
C GLY A 208 7.97 25.06 -6.46
N GLU A 209 8.65 24.22 -5.68
CA GLU A 209 8.83 22.81 -6.04
C GLU A 209 7.59 21.99 -5.64
N GLN A 210 7.01 22.31 -4.49
CA GLN A 210 5.72 21.78 -4.03
C GLN A 210 4.76 22.91 -3.75
N GLY A 211 3.62 22.92 -4.43
CA GLY A 211 2.62 23.97 -4.25
C GLY A 211 3.11 25.29 -4.81
N GLY A 212 2.84 25.56 -6.08
CA GLY A 212 3.33 26.79 -6.72
C GLY A 212 2.90 28.05 -5.98
N ALA A 213 1.72 28.05 -5.34
CA ALA A 213 1.29 29.07 -4.39
C ALA A 213 1.28 28.57 -2.94
N LEU A 214 0.58 27.46 -2.67
CA LEU A 214 0.33 26.98 -1.31
C LEU A 214 0.91 25.58 -1.09
N MET A 215 1.69 25.43 -0.02
CA MET A 215 2.02 24.14 0.57
C MET A 215 1.27 23.99 1.89
N LEU A 216 0.44 22.94 1.98
CA LEU A 216 -0.38 22.62 3.15
C LEU A 216 0.08 21.28 3.71
N ASP A 217 1.02 21.31 4.65
CA ASP A 217 1.59 20.10 5.23
C ASP A 217 0.97 19.76 6.58
N ASN A 218 0.21 18.67 6.57
CA ASN A 218 -0.44 18.10 7.73
C ASN A 218 -1.38 19.10 8.46
N ALA A 219 -1.89 20.10 7.75
CA ALA A 219 -2.75 21.13 8.30
C ALA A 219 -4.10 20.54 8.75
N GLN A 220 -4.49 20.81 9.99
CA GLN A 220 -5.67 20.26 10.63
C GLN A 220 -6.95 20.64 9.88
N SER A 221 -7.11 21.92 9.56
CA SER A 221 -8.32 22.44 8.91
C SER A 221 -8.04 23.71 8.12
N VAL A 222 -8.12 23.59 6.80
CA VAL A 222 -7.93 24.67 5.84
C VAL A 222 -9.22 24.92 5.08
N PHE A 223 -9.67 26.16 5.07
CA PHE A 223 -10.88 26.61 4.40
C PHE A 223 -10.53 27.69 3.36
N ILE A 224 -10.76 27.40 2.09
CA ILE A 224 -10.49 28.32 0.97
C ILE A 224 -11.81 28.71 0.33
N GLN A 225 -12.07 30.02 0.24
CA GLN A 225 -13.32 30.53 -0.29
C GLN A 225 -13.12 31.66 -1.29
N ASN A 226 -13.85 31.61 -2.41
CA ASN A 226 -13.91 32.68 -3.43
C ASN A 226 -12.53 33.18 -3.89
N SER A 227 -11.54 32.29 -3.94
CA SER A 227 -10.13 32.66 -4.16
C SER A 227 -9.66 32.29 -5.57
N LYS A 228 -8.61 32.97 -6.04
CA LYS A 228 -8.08 32.82 -7.40
C LYS A 228 -6.60 32.44 -7.39
N PHE A 229 -6.25 31.43 -8.17
CA PHE A 229 -4.90 30.93 -8.37
C PHE A 229 -4.56 31.02 -9.86
N ILE A 230 -3.69 31.96 -10.22
CA ILE A 230 -3.46 32.35 -11.61
C ILE A 230 -1.96 32.25 -11.95
N GLY A 231 -1.60 31.45 -12.95
CA GLY A 231 -0.23 31.41 -13.45
C GLY A 231 0.79 30.85 -12.46
N ASN A 232 0.35 30.10 -11.44
CA ASN A 232 1.28 29.53 -10.47
C ASN A 232 1.96 28.29 -11.05
N THR A 233 3.23 28.06 -10.68
CA THR A 233 4.04 27.00 -11.28
C THR A 233 4.72 26.14 -10.23
N ALA A 234 4.57 24.82 -10.34
CA ALA A 234 5.37 23.84 -9.63
C ALA A 234 6.49 23.30 -10.54
N LYS A 235 7.75 23.61 -10.24
CA LYS A 235 8.92 23.17 -11.01
C LYS A 235 10.13 22.97 -10.10
N VAL A 236 11.06 22.11 -10.52
CA VAL A 236 12.37 21.99 -9.86
C VAL A 236 13.11 23.32 -9.99
N ILE A 237 13.76 23.74 -8.90
CA ILE A 237 14.52 24.98 -8.83
C ILE A 237 15.99 24.61 -8.58
N PRO A 238 16.81 24.53 -9.65
CA PRO A 238 18.20 24.05 -9.56
C PRO A 238 19.09 24.87 -8.62
N GLU A 239 18.73 26.12 -8.35
CA GLU A 239 19.49 27.03 -7.50
C GLU A 239 19.44 26.65 -6.00
N TYR A 240 18.46 25.85 -5.56
CA TYR A 240 18.34 25.44 -4.16
C TYR A 240 19.19 24.21 -3.83
N GLN A 241 19.78 24.18 -2.64
CA GLN A 241 20.58 23.03 -2.17
C GLN A 241 19.72 21.88 -1.64
N ILE A 242 18.52 22.20 -1.15
CA ILE A 242 17.57 21.24 -0.58
C ILE A 242 16.37 21.20 -1.50
N HIS A 243 16.05 20.00 -1.96
CA HIS A 243 14.94 19.74 -2.85
C HIS A 243 13.82 19.01 -2.12
N ALA A 244 12.59 19.21 -2.59
CA ALA A 244 11.42 18.51 -2.07
C ALA A 244 11.44 17.01 -2.42
N ALA A 245 10.78 16.18 -1.60
CA ALA A 245 10.69 14.73 -1.85
C ALA A 245 9.80 14.39 -3.06
N ASP A 246 8.69 15.12 -3.22
CA ASP A 246 7.74 14.95 -4.33
C ASP A 246 7.79 16.20 -5.21
N LEU A 247 8.79 16.25 -6.08
CA LEU A 247 9.15 17.43 -6.86
C LEU A 247 8.04 17.86 -7.81
N ALA A 248 8.05 19.15 -8.16
CA ALA A 248 7.27 19.74 -9.24
C ALA A 248 5.79 19.34 -9.26
N SER A 249 5.16 19.34 -8.08
CA SER A 249 3.80 18.84 -7.87
C SER A 249 2.90 19.93 -7.28
N GLY A 250 1.64 19.98 -7.74
CA GLY A 250 0.66 20.95 -7.26
C GLY A 250 0.94 22.36 -7.77
N GLY A 251 0.67 22.63 -9.06
CA GLY A 251 1.03 23.89 -9.70
C GLY A 251 0.48 25.14 -9.00
N ALA A 252 -0.67 25.04 -8.33
CA ALA A 252 -1.11 26.03 -7.35
C ALA A 252 -1.01 25.52 -5.91
N ILE A 253 -1.59 24.35 -5.61
CA ILE A 253 -1.73 23.85 -4.24
C ILE A 253 -1.17 22.43 -4.15
N TYR A 254 -0.34 22.21 -3.14
CA TYR A 254 0.06 20.89 -2.68
C TYR A 254 -0.49 20.64 -1.28
N TYR A 255 -1.20 19.53 -1.09
CA TYR A 255 -1.86 19.17 0.17
C TYR A 255 -1.44 17.79 0.67
N SER A 256 -0.85 17.72 1.86
CA SER A 256 -0.49 16.48 2.53
C SER A 256 -1.13 16.34 3.91
N CYS A 257 -1.28 15.09 4.34
CA CYS A 257 -1.72 14.73 5.68
C CYS A 257 -0.88 13.58 6.23
N ASN A 258 -0.79 13.46 7.55
CA ASN A 258 -0.27 12.27 8.20
C ASN A 258 -1.17 11.06 7.89
N ALA A 259 -0.60 10.02 7.26
CA ALA A 259 -1.30 8.83 6.79
C ALA A 259 -1.81 7.91 7.93
N GLU A 260 -1.26 8.03 9.14
CA GLU A 260 -1.65 7.22 10.29
C GLU A 260 -2.80 7.87 11.08
N ILE A 261 -2.74 9.19 11.26
CA ILE A 261 -3.68 9.92 12.13
C ILE A 261 -4.89 10.45 11.36
N LEU A 262 -4.71 10.83 10.09
CA LEU A 262 -5.79 11.30 9.20
C LEU A 262 -6.62 12.46 9.78
N ASN A 263 -6.02 13.30 10.63
CA ASN A 263 -6.65 14.50 11.20
C ASN A 263 -6.29 15.74 10.38
N CYS A 264 -6.74 15.78 9.12
CA CYS A 264 -6.62 16.93 8.23
C CYS A 264 -7.91 17.10 7.43
N ILE A 265 -8.27 18.33 7.11
CA ILE A 265 -9.38 18.63 6.22
C ILE A 265 -9.05 19.87 5.38
N LEU A 266 -9.29 19.79 4.08
CA LEU A 266 -9.21 20.91 3.14
C LEU A 266 -10.59 21.08 2.50
N ILE A 267 -11.19 22.26 2.65
CA ILE A 267 -12.51 22.58 2.13
C ILE A 267 -12.41 23.76 1.18
N PHE A 268 -12.96 23.59 -0.03
CA PHE A 268 -13.25 24.70 -0.93
C PHE A 268 -14.74 25.04 -0.88
N ASP A 269 -15.03 26.33 -0.67
CA ASP A 269 -16.39 26.86 -0.66
C ASP A 269 -16.50 28.08 -1.56
N GLY A 270 -17.72 28.39 -2.02
CA GLY A 270 -17.93 29.43 -3.03
C GLY A 270 -17.12 29.19 -4.32
N VAL A 271 -17.00 30.22 -5.16
CA VAL A 271 -16.43 30.06 -6.50
C VAL A 271 -14.92 30.27 -6.48
N ASN A 272 -14.15 29.19 -6.58
CA ASN A 272 -12.69 29.23 -6.66
C ASN A 272 -12.22 29.03 -8.10
N ILE A 273 -11.20 29.77 -8.50
CA ILE A 273 -10.71 29.78 -9.90
C ILE A 273 -9.24 29.37 -9.93
N PHE A 274 -8.93 28.34 -10.70
CA PHE A 274 -7.58 27.88 -11.00
C PHE A 274 -7.35 28.06 -12.49
N LYS A 275 -6.51 29.04 -12.85
CA LYS A 275 -6.28 29.43 -14.24
C LYS A 275 -4.80 29.43 -14.60
N HIS A 276 -4.44 28.78 -15.71
CA HIS A 276 -3.07 28.74 -16.24
C HIS A 276 -2.02 28.28 -15.22
N ASN A 277 -2.39 27.42 -14.26
CA ASN A 277 -1.41 26.86 -13.34
C ASN A 277 -0.71 25.67 -14.00
N ASN A 278 0.58 25.47 -13.70
CA ASN A 278 1.39 24.48 -14.37
C ASN A 278 2.22 23.64 -13.37
N ALA A 279 2.27 22.33 -13.57
CA ALA A 279 3.16 21.44 -12.83
C ALA A 279 4.06 20.65 -13.79
N TYR A 280 5.37 20.62 -13.52
CA TYR A 280 6.32 19.89 -14.37
C TYR A 280 6.25 18.38 -14.19
N ILE A 281 5.55 17.87 -13.16
CA ILE A 281 5.29 16.45 -12.98
C ILE A 281 3.79 16.19 -12.91
N LYS A 282 3.09 16.68 -11.87
CA LYS A 282 1.70 16.28 -11.61
C LYS A 282 0.87 17.32 -10.86
N GLY A 283 -0.45 17.28 -11.08
CA GLY A 283 -1.41 18.15 -10.41
C GLY A 283 -1.23 19.61 -10.80
N GLY A 284 -1.56 19.96 -12.05
CA GLY A 284 -1.31 21.28 -12.61
C GLY A 284 -1.96 22.42 -11.82
N ALA A 285 -3.13 22.18 -11.21
CA ALA A 285 -3.70 23.09 -10.21
C ALA A 285 -3.52 22.56 -8.77
N ILE A 286 -4.09 21.40 -8.44
CA ILE A 286 -4.08 20.84 -7.09
C ILE A 286 -3.52 19.43 -7.13
N TYR A 287 -2.61 19.14 -6.20
CA TYR A 287 -2.17 17.78 -5.90
C TYR A 287 -2.37 17.48 -4.42
N TRP A 288 -2.86 16.27 -4.12
CA TRP A 288 -3.04 15.81 -2.75
C TRP A 288 -2.53 14.38 -2.54
N THR A 289 -1.99 14.10 -1.35
CA THR A 289 -1.25 12.84 -1.12
C THR A 289 -1.99 11.76 -0.35
N ILE A 290 -2.98 12.10 0.49
CA ILE A 290 -3.66 11.12 1.36
C ILE A 290 -5.17 11.31 1.38
N LEU A 291 -5.64 12.50 1.77
CA LEU A 291 -7.06 12.80 1.89
C LEU A 291 -7.50 13.72 0.74
N GLU A 292 -8.63 13.39 0.14
CA GLU A 292 -9.21 14.19 -0.92
C GLU A 292 -9.76 15.52 -0.33
N PRO A 293 -9.52 16.67 -1.01
CA PRO A 293 -10.18 17.92 -0.67
C PRO A 293 -11.70 17.84 -0.84
N ILE A 294 -12.45 18.53 0.01
CA ILE A 294 -13.91 18.60 -0.05
C ILE A 294 -14.31 19.82 -0.87
N PHE A 295 -15.07 19.62 -1.95
CA PHE A 295 -15.52 20.69 -2.83
C PHE A 295 -16.78 20.30 -3.62
N ASP A 296 -17.51 21.31 -4.11
CA ASP A 296 -18.52 21.16 -5.15
C ASP A 296 -17.87 21.42 -6.52
N SER A 297 -18.00 20.47 -7.44
CA SER A 297 -17.39 20.55 -8.77
C SER A 297 -17.88 21.73 -9.60
N ASN A 298 -19.11 22.21 -9.37
CA ASN A 298 -19.65 23.40 -10.05
C ASN A 298 -18.98 24.71 -9.60
N ASN A 299 -18.34 24.67 -8.43
CA ASN A 299 -17.75 25.84 -7.77
C ASN A 299 -16.22 25.86 -7.88
N LEU A 300 -15.62 24.83 -8.47
CA LEU A 300 -14.18 24.71 -8.69
C LEU A 300 -13.86 24.86 -10.19
N ASN A 301 -13.55 26.08 -10.60
CA ASN A 301 -13.36 26.43 -12.01
C ASN A 301 -11.91 26.25 -12.43
N PHE A 302 -11.66 25.23 -13.24
CA PHE A 302 -10.35 24.98 -13.85
C PHE A 302 -10.30 25.49 -15.29
N ILE A 303 -9.31 26.33 -15.60
CA ILE A 303 -9.17 26.96 -16.90
C ILE A 303 -7.71 26.82 -17.35
N ASP A 304 -7.48 26.00 -18.37
CA ASP A 304 -6.17 25.86 -19.03
C ASP A 304 -5.01 25.60 -18.07
N ASN A 305 -5.22 24.75 -17.05
CA ASN A 305 -4.12 24.24 -16.23
C ASN A 305 -3.44 23.07 -16.94
N SER A 306 -2.18 22.79 -16.63
CA SER A 306 -1.41 21.73 -17.27
C SER A 306 -0.48 21.00 -16.30
N ALA A 307 -0.33 19.69 -16.50
CA ALA A 307 0.70 18.89 -15.86
C ALA A 307 1.42 18.03 -16.91
N PHE A 308 2.75 18.01 -16.86
CA PHE A 308 3.54 17.31 -17.87
C PHE A 308 3.27 15.79 -17.91
N GLN A 309 3.24 15.13 -16.76
CA GLN A 309 3.07 13.67 -16.70
C GLN A 309 1.62 13.26 -16.51
N TYR A 310 0.91 13.82 -15.52
CA TYR A 310 -0.53 13.57 -15.36
C TYR A 310 -1.26 14.56 -14.45
N GLY A 311 -2.58 14.64 -14.63
CA GLY A 311 -3.49 15.42 -13.78
C GLY A 311 -3.35 16.92 -13.96
N ASP A 312 -3.86 17.44 -15.08
CA ASP A 312 -3.80 18.87 -15.42
C ASP A 312 -4.48 19.76 -14.37
N ASN A 313 -5.61 19.28 -13.82
CA ASN A 313 -6.37 20.01 -12.80
C ASN A 313 -6.13 19.42 -11.41
N LEU A 314 -6.58 18.18 -11.21
CA LEU A 314 -6.46 17.44 -9.96
C LEU A 314 -5.60 16.20 -10.19
N ALA A 315 -4.75 15.88 -9.23
CA ALA A 315 -3.97 14.65 -9.20
C ALA A 315 -3.85 14.11 -7.78
N CYS A 316 -3.77 12.80 -7.66
CA CYS A 316 -3.47 12.11 -6.42
C CYS A 316 -2.70 10.81 -6.67
N PHE A 317 -2.28 10.16 -5.60
CA PHE A 317 -1.67 8.85 -5.67
C PHE A 317 -2.61 7.79 -6.28
N PRO A 318 -2.06 6.67 -6.82
CA PRO A 318 -2.87 5.59 -7.37
C PRO A 318 -3.82 4.99 -6.33
N GLN A 319 -5.08 4.78 -6.71
CA GLN A 319 -6.07 4.12 -5.86
C GLN A 319 -6.62 2.82 -6.46
N LYS A 320 -6.54 2.68 -7.79
CA LYS A 320 -7.13 1.55 -8.52
C LYS A 320 -6.13 1.03 -9.55
N LEU A 321 -6.33 -0.24 -9.93
CA LEU A 321 -5.67 -0.84 -11.08
C LEU A 321 -6.67 -0.90 -12.23
N GLY A 322 -6.24 -0.52 -13.43
CA GLY A 322 -7.04 -0.63 -14.64
C GLY A 322 -6.27 -1.35 -15.74
N SER A 323 -6.92 -2.22 -16.50
CA SER A 323 -6.37 -2.84 -17.70
C SER A 323 -6.57 -1.91 -18.90
N LEU A 324 -5.51 -1.78 -19.70
CA LEU A 324 -5.46 -0.96 -20.90
C LEU A 324 -5.42 -1.81 -22.17
N SER A 325 -6.04 -1.31 -23.23
CA SER A 325 -5.78 -1.79 -24.59
C SER A 325 -4.39 -1.35 -25.05
N VAL A 326 -3.81 -2.07 -26.02
CA VAL A 326 -2.51 -1.72 -26.63
C VAL A 326 -2.51 -0.27 -27.13
N ASN A 327 -3.64 0.20 -27.69
CA ASN A 327 -3.78 1.55 -28.20
C ASN A 327 -3.74 2.59 -27.07
N GLN A 328 -4.40 2.33 -25.94
CA GLN A 328 -4.36 3.20 -24.76
C GLN A 328 -2.94 3.29 -24.18
N TYR A 329 -2.24 2.16 -24.10
CA TYR A 329 -0.84 2.11 -23.67
C TYR A 329 0.06 2.97 -24.59
N LEU A 330 -0.02 2.77 -25.91
CA LEU A 330 0.79 3.53 -26.86
C LEU A 330 0.48 5.02 -26.82
N ALA A 331 -0.79 5.41 -26.72
CA ALA A 331 -1.19 6.80 -26.60
C ALA A 331 -0.61 7.47 -25.34
N HIS A 332 -0.59 6.74 -24.21
CA HIS A 332 -0.03 7.23 -22.95
C HIS A 332 1.49 7.43 -23.04
N ILE A 333 2.22 6.44 -23.55
CA ILE A 333 3.68 6.52 -23.70
C ILE A 333 4.08 7.61 -24.71
N LEU A 334 3.29 7.81 -25.77
CA LEU A 334 3.45 8.92 -26.71
C LEU A 334 3.22 10.28 -26.04
N LYS A 335 2.17 10.42 -25.21
CA LYS A 335 1.89 11.64 -24.44
C LYS A 335 3.07 12.05 -23.56
N LEU A 336 3.75 11.06 -22.97
CA LEU A 336 4.93 11.27 -22.13
C LEU A 336 6.23 11.52 -22.91
N GLY A 337 6.19 11.47 -24.25
CA GLY A 337 7.36 11.68 -25.10
C GLY A 337 8.41 10.57 -25.03
N LEU A 338 8.02 9.37 -24.60
CA LEU A 338 8.93 8.23 -24.44
C LEU A 338 9.16 7.46 -25.75
N ILE A 339 8.31 7.67 -26.76
CA ILE A 339 8.46 7.13 -28.11
C ILE A 339 8.34 8.28 -29.10
N GLU A 340 9.21 8.31 -30.11
CA GLU A 340 9.18 9.30 -31.18
C GLU A 340 8.01 9.05 -32.15
N ASN A 341 7.37 10.15 -32.56
CA ASN A 341 6.21 10.14 -33.44
C ASN A 341 6.62 9.84 -34.89
N THR A 342 7.02 8.60 -35.17
CA THR A 342 7.44 8.14 -36.50
C THR A 342 6.25 7.88 -37.44
N ASN A 343 5.01 7.88 -36.93
CA ASN A 343 3.81 7.61 -37.72
C ASN A 343 2.63 8.51 -37.29
N GLN A 344 2.25 9.47 -38.15
CA GLN A 344 1.08 10.34 -37.97
C GLN A 344 -0.25 9.60 -37.71
N ARG A 345 -0.33 8.29 -38.01
CA ARG A 345 -1.49 7.43 -37.69
C ARG A 345 -1.69 7.15 -36.20
N LEU A 346 -0.68 7.31 -35.33
CA LEU A 346 -0.85 7.10 -33.88
C LEU A 346 -1.66 8.22 -33.19
N LEU A 347 -1.74 9.41 -33.79
CA LEU A 347 -2.56 10.52 -33.28
C LEU A 347 -4.08 10.29 -33.44
N GLN A 348 -4.49 9.27 -34.20
CA GLN A 348 -5.89 8.87 -34.35
C GLN A 348 -6.36 7.87 -33.27
N TYR A 349 -5.50 7.44 -32.33
CA TYR A 349 -5.93 6.65 -31.19
C TYR A 349 -6.74 7.52 -30.22
N THR A 350 -8.01 7.73 -30.55
CA THR A 350 -9.00 8.32 -29.65
C THR A 350 -9.12 7.45 -28.40
N THR A 351 -8.85 8.05 -27.24
CA THR A 351 -9.02 7.48 -25.89
C THR A 351 -10.48 7.30 -25.49
N ALA A 352 -11.38 7.06 -26.45
CA ALA A 352 -12.82 6.93 -26.21
C ALA A 352 -13.18 5.59 -25.52
N GLU A 353 -12.28 4.60 -25.56
CA GLU A 353 -12.46 3.34 -24.84
C GLU A 353 -12.30 3.57 -23.33
N LYS A 354 -13.28 3.12 -22.55
CA LYS A 354 -13.22 3.14 -21.09
C LYS A 354 -12.17 2.14 -20.60
N ILE A 355 -11.39 2.54 -19.59
CA ILE A 355 -10.46 1.67 -18.87
C ILE A 355 -11.24 0.50 -18.26
N GLN A 356 -10.77 -0.73 -18.47
CA GLN A 356 -11.42 -1.92 -17.95
C GLN A 356 -10.84 -2.29 -16.58
N TYR A 357 -11.69 -2.43 -15.57
CA TYR A 357 -11.26 -2.85 -14.23
C TYR A 357 -11.30 -4.37 -14.02
N PHE A 358 -11.84 -5.09 -15.00
CA PHE A 358 -11.97 -6.54 -14.99
C PHE A 358 -11.60 -7.08 -16.36
N GLN A 359 -10.76 -8.12 -16.37
CA GLN A 359 -10.37 -8.82 -17.59
C GLN A 359 -10.58 -10.31 -17.39
N SER A 360 -11.31 -10.93 -18.32
CA SER A 360 -11.51 -12.38 -18.33
C SER A 360 -10.68 -12.99 -19.46
N ILE A 361 -9.84 -13.96 -19.14
CA ILE A 361 -9.15 -14.79 -20.13
C ILE A 361 -10.01 -16.04 -20.34
N GLN A 362 -10.57 -16.18 -21.54
CA GLN A 362 -11.40 -17.34 -21.88
C GLN A 362 -10.52 -18.50 -22.33
N SER A 363 -10.95 -19.73 -22.00
CA SER A 363 -10.33 -20.98 -22.49
C SER A 363 -8.85 -21.19 -22.15
N GLN A 364 -8.35 -20.59 -21.06
CA GLN A 364 -7.00 -20.86 -20.56
C GLN A 364 -6.86 -22.34 -20.16
N LYS A 365 -5.78 -23.00 -20.61
CA LYS A 365 -5.44 -24.39 -20.26
C LYS A 365 -4.17 -24.44 -19.44
N SER A 366 -4.01 -25.51 -18.66
CA SER A 366 -2.77 -25.78 -17.91
C SER A 366 -1.55 -25.77 -18.84
N GLY A 367 -0.50 -25.06 -18.45
CA GLY A 367 0.71 -24.87 -19.25
C GLY A 367 0.60 -23.77 -20.33
N GLY A 368 -0.58 -23.15 -20.49
CA GLY A 368 -0.75 -22.00 -21.36
C GLY A 368 -0.20 -20.72 -20.72
N ALA A 369 0.39 -19.85 -21.53
CA ALA A 369 0.73 -18.49 -21.14
C ALA A 369 -0.53 -17.60 -21.14
N ILE A 370 -0.60 -16.64 -20.20
CA ILE A 370 -1.61 -15.58 -20.27
C ILE A 370 -1.22 -14.58 -21.36
N PRO A 371 -2.19 -13.96 -22.07
CA PRO A 371 -1.89 -12.88 -23.00
C PRO A 371 -1.21 -11.70 -22.29
N ILE A 372 -0.52 -10.86 -23.05
CA ILE A 372 0.08 -9.64 -22.51
C ILE A 372 -1.03 -8.73 -21.96
N ILE A 373 -0.89 -8.30 -20.71
CA ILE A 373 -1.82 -7.39 -20.04
C ILE A 373 -1.09 -6.11 -19.66
N TYR A 374 -1.65 -4.96 -20.02
CA TYR A 374 -1.14 -3.65 -19.65
C TYR A 374 -1.92 -3.13 -18.44
N MET A 375 -1.34 -3.21 -17.25
CA MET A 375 -1.98 -2.77 -16.02
C MET A 375 -1.53 -1.37 -15.65
N ALA A 376 -2.45 -0.41 -15.72
CA ALA A 376 -2.24 0.97 -15.31
C ALA A 376 -2.61 1.21 -13.85
N LEU A 377 -1.82 2.06 -13.21
CA LEU A 377 -2.08 2.70 -11.94
C LEU A 377 -3.03 3.87 -12.19
N ILE A 378 -4.22 3.82 -11.61
CA ILE A 378 -5.30 4.77 -11.84
C ILE A 378 -5.59 5.55 -10.56
N ASP A 379 -5.64 6.88 -10.68
CA ASP A 379 -5.99 7.77 -9.57
C ASP A 379 -7.50 7.76 -9.27
N GLN A 380 -7.92 8.54 -8.28
CA GLN A 380 -9.34 8.63 -7.90
C GLN A 380 -10.22 9.17 -9.04
N TYR A 381 -9.65 9.99 -9.91
CA TYR A 381 -10.33 10.69 -11.01
C TYR A 381 -10.33 9.89 -12.32
N GLY A 382 -9.80 8.66 -12.32
CA GLY A 382 -9.76 7.80 -13.50
C GLY A 382 -8.59 8.09 -14.44
N GLN A 383 -7.59 8.84 -14.01
CA GLN A 383 -6.41 9.21 -14.79
C GLN A 383 -5.27 8.22 -14.55
N ILE A 384 -4.45 7.96 -15.58
CA ILE A 384 -3.25 7.14 -15.43
C ILE A 384 -2.19 7.95 -14.68
N VAL A 385 -1.65 7.39 -13.59
CA VAL A 385 -0.61 8.00 -12.76
C VAL A 385 0.74 7.88 -13.46
N GLY A 386 0.94 8.70 -14.49
CA GLY A 386 2.10 8.66 -15.36
C GLY A 386 3.45 8.91 -14.68
N SER A 387 3.43 9.43 -13.45
CA SER A 387 4.65 9.73 -12.70
C SER A 387 5.21 8.58 -11.88
N ASP A 388 4.47 7.50 -11.69
CA ASP A 388 4.91 6.39 -10.85
C ASP A 388 5.69 5.36 -11.66
N SER A 389 6.99 5.23 -11.38
CA SER A 389 7.85 4.21 -12.00
C SER A 389 8.47 3.24 -10.98
N ASN A 390 7.98 3.26 -9.74
CA ASN A 390 8.55 2.51 -8.62
C ASN A 390 7.58 1.46 -8.08
N SER A 391 6.27 1.67 -8.21
CA SER A 391 5.24 0.73 -7.79
C SER A 391 5.34 -0.61 -8.52
N LYS A 392 4.91 -1.69 -7.86
CA LYS A 392 4.90 -3.05 -8.41
C LYS A 392 3.49 -3.62 -8.41
N VAL A 393 3.10 -4.23 -9.53
CA VAL A 393 1.89 -5.02 -9.66
C VAL A 393 2.24 -6.48 -9.43
N ARG A 394 1.60 -7.11 -8.45
CA ARG A 394 1.78 -8.52 -8.12
C ARG A 394 0.59 -9.35 -8.56
N ILE A 395 0.86 -10.52 -9.13
CA ILE A 395 -0.15 -11.49 -9.50
C ILE A 395 -0.18 -12.62 -8.49
N SER A 396 -1.37 -13.02 -8.07
CA SER A 396 -1.61 -14.19 -7.24
C SER A 396 -2.81 -14.96 -7.74
N ILE A 397 -2.81 -16.28 -7.53
CA ILE A 397 -3.93 -17.15 -7.86
C ILE A 397 -4.82 -17.26 -6.62
N GLN A 398 -6.13 -17.04 -6.80
CA GLN A 398 -7.14 -17.33 -5.79
C GLN A 398 -8.07 -18.42 -6.31
N ALA A 399 -8.12 -19.55 -5.60
CA ALA A 399 -8.90 -20.73 -5.94
C ALA A 399 -10.24 -20.73 -5.19
N ASN A 400 -11.08 -19.71 -5.43
CA ASN A 400 -12.38 -19.59 -4.79
C ASN A 400 -13.45 -20.34 -5.59
N ASN A 401 -14.39 -21.03 -4.91
CA ASN A 401 -15.52 -21.73 -5.52
C ASN A 401 -15.13 -22.83 -6.54
N LEU A 402 -14.00 -23.51 -6.32
CA LEU A 402 -13.62 -24.69 -7.10
C LEU A 402 -14.41 -25.93 -6.65
N ASP A 403 -14.73 -26.81 -7.59
CA ASP A 403 -15.31 -28.12 -7.27
C ASP A 403 -14.24 -29.06 -6.66
N GLU A 404 -14.68 -30.15 -6.01
CA GLU A 404 -13.77 -31.10 -5.35
C GLU A 404 -12.70 -31.68 -6.29
N LYS A 405 -13.02 -31.77 -7.60
CA LYS A 405 -12.09 -32.24 -8.63
C LYS A 405 -11.05 -31.19 -9.01
N ALA A 406 -11.41 -29.91 -9.10
CA ALA A 406 -10.46 -28.84 -9.38
C ALA A 406 -9.54 -28.56 -8.19
N ILE A 407 -9.98 -28.81 -6.95
CA ILE A 407 -9.13 -28.74 -5.75
C ILE A 407 -7.99 -29.77 -5.80
N MET A 408 -8.17 -30.89 -6.50
CA MET A 408 -7.14 -31.94 -6.64
C MET A 408 -5.90 -31.48 -7.45
N TYR A 409 -6.05 -30.45 -8.29
CA TYR A 409 -5.00 -29.92 -9.15
C TYR A 409 -4.87 -28.40 -8.98
N PRO A 410 -4.40 -27.92 -7.81
CA PRO A 410 -4.29 -26.49 -7.56
C PRO A 410 -3.40 -25.82 -8.61
N ALA A 411 -3.86 -24.67 -9.09
CA ALA A 411 -3.11 -23.90 -10.08
C ALA A 411 -1.92 -23.17 -9.43
N ILE A 412 -0.78 -23.22 -10.10
CA ILE A 412 0.45 -22.50 -9.75
C ILE A 412 0.82 -21.53 -10.87
N LEU A 413 1.45 -20.42 -10.49
CA LEU A 413 2.07 -19.48 -11.43
C LEU A 413 3.50 -19.92 -11.71
N GLN A 414 3.85 -19.99 -12.99
CA GLN A 414 5.22 -20.11 -13.47
C GLN A 414 5.62 -18.81 -14.16
N GLY A 415 6.87 -18.36 -13.95
CA GLY A 415 7.39 -17.09 -14.45
C GLY A 415 7.45 -16.01 -13.37
N ASN A 416 7.46 -14.75 -13.80
CA ASN A 416 7.49 -13.59 -12.90
C ASN A 416 6.11 -13.35 -12.29
N SER A 417 6.05 -13.07 -10.99
CA SER A 417 4.82 -12.66 -10.30
C SER A 417 4.79 -11.18 -9.93
N ASP A 418 5.93 -10.49 -10.02
CA ASP A 418 6.10 -9.07 -9.68
C ASP A 418 6.51 -8.28 -10.92
N PHE A 419 5.70 -7.29 -11.29
CA PHE A 419 5.88 -6.45 -12.47
C PHE A 419 6.02 -4.99 -12.03
N GLN A 420 7.20 -4.39 -12.25
CA GLN A 420 7.42 -2.99 -11.94
C GLN A 420 6.68 -2.10 -12.95
N ALA A 421 5.98 -1.09 -12.45
CA ALA A 421 5.36 -0.08 -13.28
C ALA A 421 6.43 0.83 -13.88
N SER A 422 6.27 1.17 -15.15
CA SER A 422 7.02 2.21 -15.85
C SER A 422 6.01 3.27 -16.31
N SER A 423 6.19 4.50 -15.85
CA SER A 423 5.27 5.60 -16.16
C SER A 423 3.79 5.30 -15.88
N GLY A 424 3.54 4.68 -14.74
CA GLY A 424 2.21 4.31 -14.27
C GLY A 424 1.67 3.01 -14.86
N ILE A 425 2.42 2.28 -15.68
CA ILE A 425 1.93 1.07 -16.35
C ILE A 425 2.89 -0.10 -16.12
N ALA A 426 2.38 -1.21 -15.60
CA ALA A 426 3.08 -2.49 -15.52
C ALA A 426 2.66 -3.38 -16.69
N ILE A 427 3.66 -3.92 -17.41
CA ILE A 427 3.43 -4.85 -18.52
C ILE A 427 3.55 -6.27 -17.96
N ILE A 428 2.42 -6.97 -17.89
CA ILE A 428 2.33 -8.36 -17.47
C ILE A 428 2.48 -9.24 -18.70
N GLN A 429 3.54 -10.05 -18.72
CA GLN A 429 3.83 -11.00 -19.79
C GLN A 429 4.60 -12.20 -19.22
N ASP A 430 4.73 -13.26 -20.00
CA ASP A 430 5.52 -14.46 -19.65
C ASP A 430 5.05 -15.16 -18.35
N VAL A 431 3.75 -15.07 -18.04
CA VAL A 431 3.13 -15.77 -16.91
C VAL A 431 2.38 -16.98 -17.44
N ILE A 432 2.73 -18.16 -16.91
CA ILE A 432 2.12 -19.43 -17.28
C ILE A 432 1.34 -19.96 -16.07
N VAL A 433 0.12 -20.42 -16.30
CA VAL A 433 -0.72 -21.03 -15.27
C VAL A 433 -0.73 -22.54 -15.48
N THR A 434 -0.24 -23.30 -14.50
CA THR A 434 -0.11 -24.77 -14.59
C THR A 434 -0.79 -25.41 -13.38
N GLY A 435 -1.53 -26.50 -13.56
CA GLY A 435 -2.04 -27.31 -12.46
C GLY A 435 -0.97 -28.23 -11.89
N THR A 436 -0.85 -28.34 -10.56
CA THR A 436 0.06 -29.32 -9.96
C THR A 436 -0.46 -30.74 -10.22
N PRO A 437 0.38 -31.72 -10.56
CA PRO A 437 -0.05 -33.12 -10.62
C PRO A 437 -0.57 -33.55 -9.24
N GLY A 438 -1.81 -34.05 -9.18
CA GLY A 438 -2.47 -34.44 -7.93
C GLY A 438 -1.69 -35.49 -7.13
N ASN A 439 -2.06 -35.68 -5.85
CA ASN A 439 -1.40 -36.64 -4.97
C ASN A 439 -1.48 -38.08 -5.53
N ILE A 440 -0.35 -38.60 -6.01
CA ILE A 440 -0.23 -40.01 -6.40
C ILE A 440 -0.03 -40.83 -5.12
N HIS A 441 -1.07 -41.53 -4.69
CA HIS A 441 -0.97 -42.49 -3.59
C HIS A 441 -0.45 -43.82 -4.12
N LEU A 442 0.82 -44.12 -3.84
CA LEU A 442 1.40 -45.44 -4.06
C LEU A 442 1.06 -46.34 -2.86
N ARG A 443 0.57 -47.56 -3.11
CA ARG A 443 0.38 -48.59 -2.08
C ARG A 443 1.37 -49.73 -2.28
N GLU A 444 1.75 -50.38 -1.20
CA GLU A 444 2.52 -51.62 -1.24
C GLU A 444 1.64 -52.81 -1.65
N CYS A 445 2.26 -53.89 -2.14
CA CYS A 445 1.57 -55.14 -2.42
C CYS A 445 1.15 -55.81 -1.10
N ILE A 446 0.06 -56.57 -1.12
CA ILE A 446 -0.39 -57.38 0.02
C ILE A 446 -0.11 -58.86 -0.23
N GLU A 447 -0.24 -59.69 0.82
CA GLU A 447 -0.15 -61.15 0.67
C GLU A 447 -1.16 -61.65 -0.38
N GLY A 448 -0.70 -62.55 -1.26
CA GLY A 448 -1.48 -63.00 -2.41
C GLY A 448 -1.32 -62.16 -3.68
N GLU A 449 -0.56 -61.08 -3.66
CA GLU A 449 -0.19 -60.32 -4.86
C GLU A 449 1.27 -60.60 -5.28
N GLN A 450 1.53 -60.61 -6.59
CA GLN A 450 2.86 -60.51 -7.16
C GLN A 450 3.26 -59.05 -7.42
N PHE A 451 4.52 -58.73 -7.15
CA PHE A 451 5.09 -57.44 -7.51
C PHE A 451 5.76 -57.55 -8.88
N THR A 452 5.25 -56.83 -9.87
CA THR A 452 5.77 -56.88 -11.24
C THR A 452 6.98 -55.96 -11.43
N SER A 453 7.82 -56.24 -12.43
CA SER A 453 8.93 -55.35 -12.82
C SER A 453 8.47 -53.96 -13.26
N ALA A 454 7.20 -53.81 -13.63
CA ALA A 454 6.56 -52.53 -13.94
C ALA A 454 6.08 -51.75 -12.70
N GLY A 455 6.34 -52.23 -11.48
CA GLY A 455 5.95 -51.56 -10.24
C GLY A 455 4.47 -51.72 -9.86
N LYS A 456 3.77 -52.70 -10.46
CA LYS A 456 2.35 -52.99 -10.18
C LYS A 456 2.19 -54.23 -9.31
N CYS A 457 1.28 -54.18 -8.35
CA CYS A 457 0.80 -55.33 -7.59
C CYS A 457 -0.37 -56.00 -8.32
N ILE A 458 -0.28 -57.31 -8.57
CA ILE A 458 -1.31 -58.09 -9.27
C ILE A 458 -1.64 -59.33 -8.45
N GLU A 459 -2.91 -59.61 -8.20
CA GLU A 459 -3.33 -60.81 -7.48
C GLU A 459 -2.93 -62.10 -8.22
N CYS A 460 -2.43 -63.09 -7.46
CA CYS A 460 -2.06 -64.40 -7.98
C CYS A 460 -3.27 -65.10 -8.60
N GLN A 461 -3.09 -65.63 -9.81
CA GLN A 461 -4.16 -66.31 -10.56
C GLN A 461 -4.34 -67.76 -10.06
N ASP A 462 -5.42 -68.41 -10.50
CA ASP A 462 -5.69 -69.83 -10.23
C ASP A 462 -4.47 -70.71 -10.52
N ASN A 463 -4.26 -71.74 -9.69
CA ASN A 463 -3.08 -72.61 -9.70
C ASN A 463 -1.75 -71.94 -9.30
N THR A 464 -1.77 -70.70 -8.82
CA THR A 464 -0.61 -70.03 -8.21
C THR A 464 -0.98 -69.40 -6.87
N TYR A 465 0.01 -69.07 -6.04
CA TYR A 465 -0.22 -68.43 -4.76
C TYR A 465 0.98 -67.58 -4.29
N SER A 466 0.74 -66.67 -3.34
CA SER A 466 1.81 -65.99 -2.59
C SER A 466 1.44 -65.88 -1.12
N LEU A 467 2.33 -66.37 -0.24
CA LEU A 467 2.18 -66.29 1.22
C LEU A 467 3.07 -65.22 1.85
N ILE A 468 3.79 -64.46 1.03
CA ILE A 468 4.68 -63.39 1.49
C ILE A 468 4.29 -62.09 0.82
N LYS A 469 4.47 -61.00 1.57
CA LYS A 469 4.41 -59.66 1.01
C LYS A 469 5.65 -59.44 0.13
N MET A 470 5.45 -59.35 -1.18
CA MET A 470 6.55 -59.10 -2.11
C MET A 470 6.98 -57.63 -2.04
N ILE A 471 8.24 -57.41 -1.67
CA ILE A 471 8.89 -56.09 -1.63
C ILE A 471 9.81 -55.84 -2.83
N GLU A 472 10.10 -56.88 -3.60
CA GLU A 472 10.90 -56.85 -4.83
C GLU A 472 10.20 -57.62 -5.96
N PRO A 473 10.44 -57.29 -7.23
CA PRO A 473 9.76 -57.94 -8.34
C PRO A 473 9.93 -59.46 -8.33
N SER A 474 8.83 -60.18 -8.23
CA SER A 474 8.80 -61.65 -8.17
C SER A 474 7.46 -62.19 -8.65
N SER A 475 7.41 -63.47 -9.00
CA SER A 475 6.21 -64.15 -9.49
C SER A 475 5.57 -65.02 -8.40
N CYS A 476 4.27 -65.25 -8.51
CA CYS A 476 3.55 -66.19 -7.63
C CYS A 476 4.17 -67.61 -7.70
N GLU A 477 4.17 -68.32 -6.58
CA GLU A 477 4.61 -69.72 -6.52
C GLU A 477 3.59 -70.63 -7.22
N ILE A 478 4.08 -71.68 -7.90
CA ILE A 478 3.24 -72.68 -8.57
C ILE A 478 2.61 -73.60 -7.51
N CYS A 479 1.31 -73.88 -7.64
CA CYS A 479 0.59 -74.74 -6.73
C CYS A 479 1.09 -76.20 -6.79
N PRO A 480 1.41 -76.85 -5.65
CA PRO A 480 1.74 -78.27 -5.61
C PRO A 480 0.48 -79.14 -5.70
N THR A 481 -0.01 -79.34 -6.93
CA THR A 481 -1.30 -79.98 -7.23
C THR A 481 -1.42 -81.44 -6.76
N GLU A 482 -0.31 -82.08 -6.42
CA GLU A 482 -0.29 -83.45 -5.87
C GLU A 482 -0.79 -83.52 -4.42
N LYS A 483 -0.80 -82.39 -3.70
CA LYS A 483 -1.15 -82.33 -2.27
C LYS A 483 -1.96 -81.10 -1.88
N ALA A 484 -2.15 -80.14 -2.78
CA ALA A 484 -2.81 -78.87 -2.51
C ALA A 484 -3.72 -78.42 -3.64
N ILE A 485 -4.66 -77.54 -3.30
CA ILE A 485 -5.50 -76.79 -4.22
C ILE A 485 -5.30 -75.29 -3.96
N CYS A 486 -5.09 -74.51 -5.04
CA CYS A 486 -4.84 -73.08 -4.99
C CYS A 486 -5.84 -72.34 -5.87
N ILE A 487 -6.64 -71.47 -5.26
CA ILE A 487 -7.71 -70.69 -5.91
C ILE A 487 -7.31 -69.24 -6.17
N GLY A 488 -5.99 -68.97 -6.26
CA GLY A 488 -5.42 -67.63 -6.41
C GLY A 488 -5.18 -66.90 -5.09
N GLY A 489 -4.57 -65.71 -5.18
CA GLY A 489 -4.21 -64.89 -4.03
C GLY A 489 -3.27 -65.61 -3.03
N ALA A 490 -3.63 -65.53 -1.74
CA ALA A 490 -2.96 -66.27 -0.65
C ALA A 490 -3.70 -67.58 -0.29
N ASN A 491 -4.71 -67.96 -1.08
CA ASN A 491 -5.64 -69.03 -0.76
C ASN A 491 -5.14 -70.37 -1.32
N ILE A 492 -4.27 -71.01 -0.55
CA ILE A 492 -3.79 -72.38 -0.75
C ILE A 492 -4.26 -73.27 0.40
N GLY A 493 -4.78 -74.45 0.08
CA GLY A 493 -5.19 -75.44 1.07
C GLY A 493 -4.85 -76.87 0.67
N PRO A 494 -4.83 -77.82 1.62
CA PRO A 494 -4.48 -79.20 1.34
C PRO A 494 -5.59 -79.93 0.58
N LEU A 495 -5.22 -80.95 -0.20
CA LEU A 495 -6.16 -81.93 -0.76
C LEU A 495 -6.64 -82.92 0.33
N PRO A 496 -7.75 -83.66 0.10
CA PRO A 496 -8.14 -84.76 0.98
C PRO A 496 -6.97 -85.72 1.25
N GLY A 497 -6.80 -86.15 2.51
CA GLY A 497 -5.66 -86.96 2.97
C GLY A 497 -4.43 -86.17 3.42
N TYR A 498 -4.45 -84.83 3.28
CA TYR A 498 -3.35 -83.95 3.66
C TYR A 498 -3.78 -82.85 4.64
N TRP A 499 -2.82 -82.30 5.39
CA TRP A 499 -3.01 -81.23 6.35
C TRP A 499 -1.96 -80.14 6.16
N ARG A 500 -2.37 -78.87 6.23
CA ARG A 500 -1.46 -77.74 6.15
C ARG A 500 -1.16 -77.21 7.54
N LYS A 501 0.13 -77.10 7.87
CA LYS A 501 0.59 -76.75 9.24
C LYS A 501 0.04 -75.41 9.75
N SER A 502 -0.06 -74.41 8.87
CA SER A 502 -0.67 -73.10 9.14
C SER A 502 -1.05 -72.39 7.84
N ASN A 503 -1.90 -71.37 7.91
CA ASN A 503 -2.26 -70.51 6.77
C ASN A 503 -1.09 -69.67 6.20
N THR A 504 0.05 -69.58 6.90
CA THR A 504 1.25 -68.85 6.48
C THR A 504 2.38 -69.74 5.95
N THR A 505 2.27 -71.06 6.09
CA THR A 505 3.34 -72.00 5.68
C THR A 505 2.95 -72.74 4.41
N LYS A 506 3.92 -73.05 3.54
CA LYS A 506 3.70 -73.93 2.37
C LYS A 506 3.84 -75.42 2.68
N ARG A 507 3.96 -75.75 3.97
CA ARG A 507 4.23 -77.12 4.44
C ARG A 507 2.91 -77.87 4.59
N ILE A 508 2.68 -78.78 3.65
CA ILE A 508 1.53 -79.68 3.60
C ILE A 508 2.04 -81.10 3.82
N GLU A 509 1.52 -81.74 4.85
CA GLU A 509 1.93 -83.06 5.32
C GLU A 509 0.81 -84.06 5.13
N LYS A 510 1.17 -85.32 4.90
CA LYS A 510 0.20 -86.41 4.76
C LYS A 510 -0.36 -86.78 6.13
N CYS A 511 -1.67 -86.98 6.23
CA CYS A 511 -2.30 -87.33 7.49
C CYS A 511 -2.00 -88.79 7.90
N LEU A 512 -1.93 -89.03 9.22
CA LEU A 512 -1.68 -90.38 9.76
C LEU A 512 -2.83 -91.35 9.44
N PHE A 513 -4.05 -90.84 9.38
CA PHE A 513 -5.23 -91.55 8.90
C PHE A 513 -5.85 -90.70 7.78
N GLU A 514 -5.57 -91.05 6.52
CA GLU A 514 -5.96 -90.26 5.35
C GLU A 514 -7.46 -89.90 5.32
N PRO A 515 -8.41 -90.82 5.65
CA PRO A 515 -9.84 -90.50 5.62
C PRO A 515 -10.27 -89.43 6.64
N ALA A 516 -9.47 -89.15 7.68
CA ALA A 516 -9.81 -88.12 8.67
C ALA A 516 -9.54 -86.70 8.18
N CYS A 517 -8.69 -86.50 7.17
CA CYS A 517 -8.39 -85.17 6.63
C CYS A 517 -9.18 -84.92 5.36
N LEU A 518 -10.19 -84.06 5.44
CA LEU A 518 -11.05 -83.73 4.31
C LEU A 518 -10.39 -82.76 3.32
N GLY A 519 -9.31 -82.09 3.73
CA GLY A 519 -8.66 -81.05 2.94
C GLY A 519 -9.43 -79.72 2.97
N MET A 520 -9.13 -78.82 2.05
CA MET A 520 -9.82 -77.54 1.88
C MET A 520 -11.07 -77.75 1.00
N ILE A 521 -12.23 -77.91 1.64
CA ILE A 521 -13.50 -78.19 0.95
C ILE A 521 -14.55 -77.08 1.17
N PRO A 522 -15.47 -76.86 0.21
CA PRO A 522 -16.62 -75.98 0.40
C PRO A 522 -17.59 -76.52 1.47
N PRO A 523 -18.33 -75.66 2.20
CA PRO A 523 -18.36 -74.19 2.09
C PRO A 523 -17.29 -73.46 2.90
N ASN A 524 -16.60 -74.13 3.83
CA ASN A 524 -15.73 -73.46 4.80
C ASN A 524 -14.38 -73.02 4.22
N GLN A 525 -13.87 -73.72 3.20
CA GLN A 525 -12.61 -73.43 2.52
C GLN A 525 -11.44 -73.12 3.49
N ASN A 526 -11.34 -73.91 4.55
CA ASN A 526 -10.31 -73.72 5.56
C ASN A 526 -8.91 -73.98 4.94
N PRO A 527 -8.01 -72.98 4.91
CA PRO A 527 -6.69 -73.13 4.27
C PRO A 527 -5.80 -74.14 5.01
N MET A 528 -6.12 -74.48 6.26
CA MET A 528 -5.40 -75.52 7.01
C MET A 528 -5.89 -76.95 6.70
N GLY A 529 -7.08 -77.07 6.14
CA GLY A 529 -7.82 -78.33 5.96
C GLY A 529 -8.85 -78.56 7.07
N ASP A 530 -9.94 -79.24 6.73
CA ASP A 530 -10.98 -79.65 7.67
C ASP A 530 -10.86 -81.13 8.04
N CYS A 531 -11.35 -81.48 9.24
CA CYS A 531 -11.36 -82.86 9.73
C CYS A 531 -12.72 -83.52 9.54
N LEU A 532 -12.72 -84.84 9.32
CA LEU A 532 -13.91 -85.68 9.34
C LEU A 532 -14.55 -85.63 10.74
N GLN A 533 -15.88 -85.69 10.79
CA GLN A 533 -16.63 -85.70 12.05
C GLN A 533 -16.10 -86.80 12.98
N GLY A 534 -15.82 -86.43 14.24
CA GLY A 534 -15.18 -87.31 15.23
C GLY A 534 -13.68 -87.06 15.41
N TYR A 535 -13.02 -86.37 14.47
CA TYR A 535 -11.60 -86.01 14.51
C TYR A 535 -11.42 -84.50 14.70
N ARG A 536 -10.32 -84.08 15.33
CA ARG A 536 -9.91 -82.68 15.52
C ARG A 536 -8.39 -82.58 15.72
N GLY A 537 -7.90 -81.35 15.87
CA GLY A 537 -6.48 -81.09 16.15
C GLY A 537 -5.60 -81.13 14.91
N ILE A 538 -4.28 -80.98 15.11
CA ILE A 538 -3.29 -80.99 14.02
C ILE A 538 -3.30 -82.39 13.38
N LEU A 539 -3.31 -82.45 12.03
CA LEU A 539 -3.38 -83.70 11.27
C LEU A 539 -4.63 -84.55 11.58
N CYS A 540 -5.66 -83.96 12.17
CA CYS A 540 -6.88 -84.64 12.59
C CYS A 540 -6.61 -85.86 13.48
N THR A 541 -5.59 -85.81 14.35
CA THR A 541 -5.17 -86.98 15.15
C THR A 541 -5.92 -87.13 16.47
N ASP A 542 -6.60 -86.08 16.93
CA ASP A 542 -7.30 -86.08 18.21
C ASP A 542 -8.76 -86.45 18.03
N CYS A 543 -9.31 -87.21 18.98
CA CYS A 543 -10.74 -87.48 19.01
C CYS A 543 -11.52 -86.25 19.50
N SER A 544 -12.62 -85.96 18.82
CA SER A 544 -13.64 -85.06 19.32
C SER A 544 -14.32 -85.65 20.56
N LYS A 545 -14.86 -84.79 21.43
CA LYS A 545 -15.55 -85.21 22.65
C LYS A 545 -16.68 -86.19 22.30
N GLY A 546 -16.69 -87.36 22.93
CA GLY A 546 -17.66 -88.45 22.66
C GLY A 546 -17.15 -89.57 21.75
N TYR A 547 -15.92 -89.46 21.24
CA TYR A 547 -15.25 -90.48 20.43
C TYR A 547 -14.00 -91.00 21.16
N SER A 548 -13.66 -92.27 20.98
CA SER A 548 -12.37 -92.81 21.41
C SER A 548 -11.66 -93.57 20.29
N ARG A 549 -10.34 -93.68 20.39
CA ARG A 549 -9.46 -94.14 19.32
C ARG A 549 -9.16 -95.62 19.48
N ASP A 550 -9.30 -96.39 18.41
CA ASP A 550 -8.77 -97.75 18.32
C ASP A 550 -7.28 -97.73 17.86
N ASN A 551 -6.60 -98.86 17.96
CA ASN A 551 -5.19 -99.05 17.63
C ASN A 551 -4.84 -98.69 16.17
N ASP A 552 -5.81 -98.71 15.25
CA ASP A 552 -5.66 -98.31 13.84
C ASP A 552 -6.00 -96.83 13.57
N TYR A 553 -5.99 -96.00 14.62
CA TYR A 553 -6.29 -94.58 14.59
C TYR A 553 -7.74 -94.21 14.19
N GLN A 554 -8.64 -95.18 14.11
CA GLN A 554 -10.06 -94.96 13.85
C GLN A 554 -10.79 -94.48 15.11
N SER A 555 -11.56 -93.40 14.99
CA SER A 555 -12.42 -92.87 16.06
C SER A 555 -13.82 -93.48 15.99
N SER A 556 -14.23 -94.20 17.04
CA SER A 556 -15.58 -94.76 17.19
C SER A 556 -16.32 -94.10 18.38
N ALA A 557 -17.63 -93.88 18.21
CA ALA A 557 -18.48 -93.33 19.26
C ALA A 557 -18.84 -94.43 20.27
N TYR A 558 -18.80 -94.12 21.56
CA TYR A 558 -19.24 -95.02 22.64
C TYR A 558 -20.42 -94.40 23.38
N ASP A 559 -21.54 -95.13 23.48
CA ASP A 559 -22.68 -94.79 24.33
C ASP A 559 -22.47 -95.39 25.73
N ILE A 560 -22.40 -94.55 26.76
CA ILE A 560 -22.36 -94.96 28.17
C ILE A 560 -23.80 -94.98 28.70
N PHE A 561 -24.37 -96.17 28.91
CA PHE A 561 -25.62 -96.36 29.66
C PHE A 561 -25.31 -96.62 31.14
N ILE A 562 -25.82 -95.75 32.03
CA ILE A 562 -25.80 -95.93 33.49
C ILE A 562 -27.18 -96.45 33.90
N GLN A 563 -27.23 -97.66 34.48
CA GLN A 563 -28.43 -98.28 35.03
C GLN A 563 -28.32 -98.32 36.56
N PHE A 564 -29.25 -97.69 37.27
CA PHE A 564 -29.35 -97.72 38.73
C PHE A 564 -29.99 -99.02 39.22
N PHE A 565 -29.45 -99.61 40.29
CA PHE A 565 -30.14 -100.62 41.11
C PHE A 565 -30.34 -100.10 42.53
N MET A 566 -31.53 -100.38 43.05
CA MET A 566 -32.02 -100.04 44.38
C MET A 566 -31.82 -101.23 45.33
N VAL A 567 -31.21 -100.97 46.49
CA VAL A 567 -31.63 -101.49 47.81
C VAL A 567 -31.57 -100.32 48.78
#